data_AF-A0A165WCI0-F1
#
_entry.id   AF-A0A165WCI0-F1
#
_cell.length_a   1.000
_cell.length_b   1.000
_cell.length_c   1.000
_cell.angle_alpha   90.00
_cell.angle_beta   90.00
_cell.angle_gamma   90.00
#
_symmetry.space_group_name_H-M   'P 1'
#
loop_
_entity.id
_entity.type
_entity.pdbx_description
1 polymer ?
#
loop_
_entity_poly.entity_id
_entity_poly.type
_entity_poly.pdbx_seq_one_letter_code
_entity_poly.pdbx_strand_id
1 'polypeptide(L)'
;MFSKLSVAAVLVPFVSALTLNTPTGLSSGGPATITWTSEPTDPPFSIELVNTAFHDTFAIANNVNPLMNTISLNLPSVPVR
;
A
#
# COMPACT_ATOMS: atom_id res chain seq x y z
N MET A 1 -12.39 -17.16 51.27
CA MET A 1 -12.61 -15.87 50.58
C MET A 1 -11.92 -15.98 49.22
N PHE A 2 -12.67 -15.95 48.12
CA PHE A 2 -12.12 -16.06 46.76
C PHE A 2 -12.05 -14.66 46.14
N SER A 3 -10.84 -14.15 45.95
CA SER A 3 -10.61 -12.85 45.30
C SER A 3 -10.90 -12.97 43.80
N LYS A 4 -11.88 -12.21 43.30
CA LYS A 4 -12.17 -12.11 41.87
C LYS A 4 -11.13 -11.19 41.21
N LEU A 5 -10.22 -11.77 40.44
CA LEU A 5 -9.34 -11.02 39.53
C LEU A 5 -10.16 -10.65 38.29
N SER A 6 -10.63 -9.40 38.22
CA SER A 6 -11.19 -8.85 36.99
C SER A 6 -10.05 -8.34 36.10
N VAL A 7 -9.76 -9.07 35.02
CA VAL A 7 -8.88 -8.61 33.95
C VAL A 7 -9.71 -7.69 33.05
N ALA A 8 -9.40 -6.39 33.07
CA ALA A 8 -9.91 -5.45 32.09
C ALA A 8 -9.12 -5.65 30.79
N ALA A 9 -9.71 -6.33 29.81
CA ALA A 9 -9.13 -6.45 28.48
C ALA A 9 -9.21 -5.08 27.77
N VAL A 10 -8.05 -4.45 27.57
CA VAL A 10 -7.94 -3.24 26.76
C VAL A 10 -8.18 -3.62 25.31
N LEU A 11 -9.30 -3.17 24.73
CA LEU A 11 -9.58 -3.26 23.31
C LEU A 11 -8.71 -2.23 22.58
N VAL A 12 -7.44 -2.55 22.33
CA VAL A 12 -6.58 -1.73 21.48
C VAL A 12 -7.06 -1.91 20.04
N PRO A 13 -7.33 -0.84 19.27
CA PRO A 13 -7.61 -0.97 17.86
C PRO A 13 -6.33 -1.38 17.13
N PHE A 14 -6.20 -2.67 16.78
CA PHE A 14 -5.17 -3.18 15.87
C PHE A 14 -5.54 -2.84 14.43
N VAL A 15 -5.54 -1.55 14.09
CA VAL A 15 -5.60 -1.16 12.68
C VAL A 15 -4.19 -1.31 12.11
N SER A 16 -3.89 -2.50 11.57
CA SER A 16 -2.77 -2.72 10.66
C SER A 16 -3.09 -1.95 9.38
N ALA A 17 -2.29 -0.92 9.05
CA ALA A 17 -2.53 -0.09 7.89
C ALA A 17 -1.24 0.05 7.07
N LEU A 18 -1.23 -0.59 5.91
CA LEU A 18 -0.31 -0.27 4.83
C LEU A 18 -0.42 1.23 4.51
N THR A 19 0.69 1.96 4.61
CA THR A 19 0.73 3.38 4.25
C THR A 19 1.63 3.58 3.05
N LEU A 20 1.04 4.02 1.93
CA LEU A 20 1.78 4.37 0.72
C LEU A 20 2.51 5.70 0.92
N ASN A 21 3.81 5.72 0.70
CA ASN A 21 4.56 6.97 0.64
C ASN A 21 4.37 7.59 -0.75
N THR A 22 3.76 8.77 -0.81
CA THR A 22 3.45 9.43 -2.08
C THR A 22 4.73 9.66 -2.90
N PRO A 23 4.88 9.00 -4.07
CA PRO A 23 6.05 9.20 -4.91
C PRO A 23 6.00 10.57 -5.60
N THR A 24 7.17 11.16 -5.84
CA THR A 24 7.32 12.45 -6.53
C THR A 24 8.13 12.28 -7.80
N GLY A 25 7.90 13.13 -8.81
CA GLY A 25 8.71 13.14 -10.04
C GLY A 25 8.46 11.95 -10.98
N LEU A 26 7.32 11.28 -10.85
CA LEU A 26 6.91 10.23 -11.79
C LEU A 26 6.58 10.83 -13.16
N SER A 27 6.93 10.11 -14.21
CA SER A 27 6.61 10.45 -15.59
C SER A 27 6.01 9.27 -16.34
N SER A 28 5.16 9.57 -17.32
CA SER A 28 4.57 8.56 -18.22
C SER A 28 5.67 7.78 -18.93
N GLY A 29 5.60 6.44 -18.90
CA GLY A 29 6.62 5.57 -19.51
C GLY A 29 7.99 5.57 -18.81
N GLY A 30 8.15 6.30 -17.71
CA GLY A 30 9.43 6.47 -17.00
C GLY A 30 9.66 5.47 -15.88
N PRO A 31 10.89 5.42 -15.32
CA PRO A 31 11.18 4.64 -14.13
C PRO A 31 10.45 5.22 -12.92
N ALA A 32 9.98 4.34 -12.03
CA ALA A 32 9.32 4.68 -10.79
C ALA A 32 9.85 3.84 -9.64
N THR A 33 10.09 4.49 -8.51
CA THR A 33 10.32 3.84 -7.22
C THR A 33 9.17 4.19 -6.30
N ILE A 34 8.40 3.18 -5.90
CA ILE A 34 7.25 3.31 -5.01
C ILE A 34 7.63 2.69 -3.68
N THR A 35 7.36 3.39 -2.58
CA THR A 35 7.68 2.94 -1.22
C THR A 35 6.43 2.97 -0.35
N TRP A 36 6.41 2.13 0.65
CA TRP A 36 5.34 2.06 1.64
C TRP A 36 5.90 1.61 2.99
N THR A 37 5.15 1.88 4.04
CA THR A 37 5.35 1.27 5.36
C THR A 37 4.29 0.21 5.59
N SER A 38 4.72 -0.98 6.01
CA SER A 38 3.84 -2.12 6.31
C SER A 38 4.09 -2.68 7.71
N GLU A 39 3.10 -3.38 8.24
CA GLU A 39 3.23 -4.27 9.40
C GLU A 39 3.28 -5.74 8.95
N PRO A 40 3.84 -6.66 9.76
CA PRO A 40 3.91 -8.09 9.44
C PRO A 40 2.55 -8.77 9.20
N THR A 41 1.45 -8.15 9.64
CA THR A 41 0.08 -8.65 9.48
C THR A 41 -0.59 -8.16 8.19
N ASP A 42 0.02 -7.26 7.42
CA ASP A 42 -0.57 -6.78 6.18
C ASP A 42 -0.62 -7.89 5.11
N PRO A 43 -1.74 -8.03 4.39
CA PRO A 43 -1.85 -9.01 3.30
C PRO A 43 -1.14 -8.53 2.03
N PRO A 44 -0.80 -9.44 1.09
CA PRO A 44 -0.35 -9.05 -0.24
C PRO A 44 -1.34 -8.12 -0.94
N PHE A 45 -0.83 -7.14 -1.69
CA PHE A 45 -1.64 -6.10 -2.33
C PHE A 45 -1.27 -5.89 -3.80
N SER A 46 -2.03 -5.03 -4.47
CA SER A 46 -1.75 -4.60 -5.85
C SER A 46 -1.59 -3.09 -5.90
N ILE A 47 -0.81 -2.61 -6.86
CA ILE A 47 -0.64 -1.19 -7.12
C ILE A 47 -1.23 -0.90 -8.50
N GLU A 48 -2.11 0.09 -8.53
CA GLU A 48 -2.80 0.54 -9.73
C GLU A 48 -2.53 2.02 -9.95
N LEU A 49 -2.25 2.38 -11.20
CA LEU A 49 -2.14 3.77 -11.64
C LEU A 49 -3.50 4.21 -12.17
N VAL A 50 -4.12 5.18 -11.50
CA VAL A 50 -5.42 5.73 -11.88
C VAL A 50 -5.21 7.07 -12.59
N ASN A 51 -5.66 7.17 -13.84
CA ASN A 51 -5.78 8.45 -14.52
C ASN A 51 -7.21 9.00 -14.33
N THR A 52 -7.37 10.16 -13.69
CA THR A 52 -8.70 10.72 -13.40
C THR A 52 -9.40 11.34 -14.61
N ALA A 53 -8.67 11.60 -15.71
CA ALA A 53 -9.23 12.27 -16.89
C ALA A 53 -10.01 11.33 -17.83
N PHE A 54 -9.74 10.03 -17.76
CA PHE A 54 -10.41 8.99 -18.55
C PHE A 54 -10.24 7.68 -17.77
N HIS A 55 -11.30 6.87 -17.63
CA HIS A 55 -11.40 5.67 -16.77
C HIS A 55 -10.37 4.55 -17.09
N ASP A 56 -9.09 4.89 -17.11
CA ASP A 56 -7.96 4.02 -17.38
C ASP A 56 -7.26 3.78 -16.05
N THR A 57 -7.46 2.56 -15.55
CA THR A 57 -6.71 2.01 -14.44
C THR A 57 -5.69 1.03 -14.99
N PHE A 58 -4.41 1.27 -14.72
CA PHE A 58 -3.32 0.38 -15.14
C PHE A 58 -2.82 -0.40 -13.94
N ALA A 59 -2.97 -1.73 -13.96
CA ALA A 59 -2.31 -2.60 -12.98
C ALA A 59 -0.81 -2.60 -13.24
N ILE A 60 -0.02 -2.05 -12.32
CA ILE A 60 1.44 -1.94 -12.47
C ILE A 60 2.21 -2.93 -11.58
N ALA A 61 1.58 -3.44 -10.53
CA ALA A 61 2.11 -4.54 -9.72
C ALA A 61 0.97 -5.33 -9.08
N ASN A 62 1.12 -6.66 -9.01
CA ASN A 62 0.15 -7.56 -8.38
C ASN A 62 0.87 -8.51 -7.42
N ASN A 63 0.15 -8.96 -6.38
CA ASN A 63 0.67 -9.87 -5.36
C ASN A 63 1.97 -9.35 -4.71
N VAL A 64 2.04 -8.04 -4.46
CA VAL A 64 3.18 -7.37 -3.85
C VAL A 64 3.31 -7.82 -2.40
N ASN A 65 4.50 -8.30 -2.03
CA ASN A 65 4.83 -8.62 -0.65
C ASN A 65 5.00 -7.32 0.16
N PRO A 66 4.16 -7.06 1.19
CA PRO A 66 4.23 -5.85 2.02
C PRO A 66 5.60 -5.65 2.66
N LEU A 67 6.26 -6.72 3.08
CA LEU A 67 7.54 -6.64 3.77
C LEU A 67 8.72 -6.16 2.91
N MET A 68 8.54 -6.03 1.58
CA MET A 68 9.57 -5.44 0.72
C MET A 68 9.72 -3.93 0.94
N ASN A 69 8.66 -3.24 1.40
CA ASN A 69 8.60 -1.78 1.62
C ASN A 69 8.96 -0.89 0.40
N THR A 70 9.33 -1.48 -0.74
CA THR A 70 9.69 -0.79 -1.97
C THR A 70 9.50 -1.68 -3.19
N ILE A 71 9.20 -1.05 -4.33
CA ILE A 71 9.27 -1.65 -5.67
C ILE A 71 9.83 -0.61 -6.64
N SER A 72 10.70 -1.06 -7.54
CA SER A 72 11.16 -0.25 -8.67
C SER A 72 10.73 -0.91 -9.98
N LEU A 73 10.06 -0.14 -10.84
CA LEU A 73 9.47 -0.61 -12.09
C LEU A 73 9.44 0.52 -13.13
N ASN A 74 9.19 0.17 -14.39
CA ASN A 74 8.94 1.16 -15.43
C ASN A 74 7.43 1.33 -15.60
N LEU A 75 6.93 2.56 -15.50
CA LEU A 75 5.50 2.85 -15.65
C LEU A 75 5.05 2.59 -17.09
N PRO A 76 3.79 2.22 -17.30
CA PRO A 76 3.20 2.21 -18.63
C PRO A 76 3.15 3.63 -19.20
N SER A 77 3.12 3.73 -20.53
CA SER A 77 2.81 4.99 -21.19
C SER A 77 1.35 5.34 -20.95
N VAL A 78 1.10 6.38 -20.15
CA VAL A 78 -0.21 6.99 -19.95
C VAL A 78 -0.41 8.07 -21.02
N PRO A 79 -1.42 7.95 -21.90
CA PRO A 79 -1.70 8.96 -22.92
C PRO A 79 -2.10 10.30 -22.30
N VAL A 80 -1.54 11.39 -22.81
CA VAL A 80 -2.09 12.75 -22.61
C VAL A 80 -3.33 12.90 -23.48
N ARG A 81 -4.40 13.46 -22.90
CA ARG A 81 -5.60 13.84 -23.63
C ARG A 81 -5.93 15.29 -23.35
#